data_AF-A0A7J4JGR2-F1
#
_entry.id   AF-A0A7J4JGR2-F1
#
_cell.length_a   1.000
_cell.length_b   1.000
_cell.length_c   1.000
_cell.angle_alpha   90.00
_cell.angle_beta   90.00
_cell.angle_gamma   90.00
#
_symmetry.space_group_name_H-M   'P 1'
#
loop_
_entity.id
_entity.type
_entity.pdbx_description
1 polymer ?
#
loop_
_entity_poly.entity_id
_entity_poly.type
_entity_poly.pdbx_seq_one_letter_code
_entity_poly.pdbx_strand_id
1 'polypeptide(L)'
;MDRATWISVGLGLALLVLLWGCVQPPASGAGKEKAYVPPEEQASAFDPLTRCQNLTYSKQQECIEQLAVQGHYPKLCEELNAKTRMRCLRNTAIDALNPDFCQGIQHVPTRDSCYKTVALLSKKFEPCALMSTASPQDQYSKNDCYRSIAKDTANEAACAYITEEAIDKDHFRFHRDQCYWQVFEQTKAAKLCNKFLDPNQAAACNEQARRDADAA
;
A
#
# COMPACT_ATOMS: atom_id res chain seq x y z
N MET A 1 -30.02 23.49 58.48
CA MET A 1 -30.65 23.08 57.20
C MET A 1 -30.08 21.73 56.75
N ASP A 2 -30.22 20.77 57.66
CA ASP A 2 -30.87 19.45 57.57
C ASP A 2 -30.50 18.41 56.50
N ARG A 3 -29.80 17.39 57.01
CA ARG A 3 -29.38 16.10 56.45
C ARG A 3 -30.53 15.08 56.23
N ALA A 4 -31.77 15.52 56.04
CA ALA A 4 -32.95 14.66 56.21
C ALA A 4 -33.70 14.26 54.92
N THR A 5 -33.13 14.41 53.72
CA THR A 5 -33.86 14.15 52.46
C THR A 5 -33.24 13.12 51.51
N TRP A 6 -32.15 12.45 51.88
CA TRP A 6 -31.52 11.45 51.02
C TRP A 6 -31.77 9.99 51.45
N ILE A 7 -32.52 9.74 52.52
CA ILE A 7 -32.77 8.40 53.07
C ILE A 7 -34.01 7.71 52.44
N SER A 8 -34.76 8.39 51.57
CA SER A 8 -36.07 7.90 51.07
C SER A 8 -36.10 7.36 49.63
N VAL A 9 -34.96 7.17 48.96
CA VAL A 9 -34.93 6.49 47.64
C VAL A 9 -34.20 5.14 47.67
N GLY A 10 -33.50 4.83 48.76
CA GLY A 10 -32.72 3.58 48.94
C GLY A 10 -33.53 2.31 49.24
N LEU A 11 -34.86 2.37 49.30
CA LEU A 11 -35.72 1.24 49.68
C LEU A 11 -36.70 0.79 48.59
N GLY A 12 -36.67 1.41 47.40
CA GLY A 12 -37.61 1.13 46.30
C GLY A 12 -37.09 0.23 45.16
N LEU A 13 -35.77 -0.01 45.07
CA LEU A 13 -35.16 -0.72 43.93
C LEU A 13 -34.55 -2.09 44.29
N ALA A 14 -34.72 -2.55 45.53
CA ALA A 14 -34.26 -3.88 45.96
C ALA A 14 -35.32 -4.98 45.81
N LEU A 15 -36.54 -4.65 45.36
CA LEU A 15 -37.67 -5.59 45.18
C LEU A 15 -38.06 -5.87 43.72
N LEU A 16 -37.30 -5.36 42.74
CA LEU A 16 -37.49 -5.63 41.30
C LEU A 16 -36.41 -6.56 40.70
N VAL A 17 -35.57 -7.19 41.54
CA VAL A 17 -34.50 -8.11 41.09
C VAL A 17 -34.86 -9.59 41.33
N LEU A 18 -36.04 -9.89 41.92
CA LEU A 18 -36.45 -11.25 42.27
C LEU A 18 -37.62 -11.81 41.44
N LEU A 19 -37.92 -11.25 40.26
CA LEU A 19 -38.99 -11.73 39.39
C LEU A 19 -38.66 -11.85 37.90
N TRP A 20 -37.38 -11.85 37.51
CA TRP A 20 -36.98 -12.34 36.18
C TRP A 20 -36.03 -13.52 36.37
N GLY A 21 -36.64 -14.70 36.31
CA GLY A 21 -35.94 -15.97 36.35
C GLY A 21 -34.89 -16.09 35.25
N CYS A 22 -33.97 -17.01 35.47
CA CYS A 22 -32.93 -17.43 34.54
C CYS A 22 -33.53 -17.80 33.17
N VAL A 23 -33.59 -16.84 32.25
CA VAL A 23 -33.68 -17.13 30.82
C VAL A 23 -32.30 -17.61 30.41
N GLN A 24 -32.17 -18.92 30.24
CA GLN A 24 -30.99 -19.50 29.61
C GLN A 24 -30.82 -18.90 28.22
N PRO A 25 -29.60 -18.49 27.81
CA PRO A 25 -29.34 -18.20 26.40
C PRO A 25 -29.61 -19.49 25.59
N PRO A 26 -30.25 -19.40 24.42
CA PRO A 26 -30.52 -20.57 23.61
C PRO A 26 -29.20 -21.26 23.28
N ALA A 27 -29.21 -22.58 23.46
CA ALA A 27 -28.13 -23.48 23.10
C ALA A 27 -27.61 -23.15 21.71
N SER A 28 -26.28 -23.10 21.61
CA SER A 28 -25.50 -23.06 20.38
C SER A 28 -26.05 -24.07 19.37
N GLY A 29 -26.89 -23.60 18.45
CA GLY A 29 -27.17 -24.30 17.22
C GLY A 29 -25.87 -24.39 16.45
N ALA A 30 -25.44 -25.61 16.15
CA ALA A 30 -24.41 -25.88 15.16
C ALA A 30 -24.92 -25.40 13.79
N GLY A 31 -24.84 -24.10 13.56
CA GLY A 31 -24.96 -23.50 12.25
C GLY A 31 -23.78 -23.99 11.45
N LYS A 32 -24.04 -24.71 10.36
CA LYS A 32 -23.07 -24.95 9.30
C LYS A 32 -22.69 -23.57 8.78
N GLU A 33 -21.61 -23.01 9.34
CA GLU A 33 -20.93 -21.86 8.79
C GLU A 33 -20.63 -22.21 7.34
N LYS A 34 -21.31 -21.55 6.40
CA LYS A 34 -20.93 -21.64 5.01
C LYS A 34 -19.52 -21.07 4.98
N ALA A 35 -18.53 -21.93 4.76
CA ALA A 35 -17.16 -21.52 4.57
C ALA A 35 -17.16 -20.36 3.56
N TYR A 36 -16.49 -19.27 3.92
CA TYR A 36 -16.16 -18.23 2.97
C TYR A 36 -15.31 -18.89 1.88
N VAL A 37 -15.95 -19.13 0.73
CA VAL A 37 -15.30 -19.64 -0.47
C VAL A 37 -14.70 -18.42 -1.15
N PRO A 38 -13.36 -18.32 -1.28
CA PRO A 38 -12.72 -17.23 -2.01
C PRO A 38 -13.30 -17.12 -3.43
N PRO A 39 -13.42 -15.91 -4.01
CA PRO A 39 -13.93 -15.72 -5.37
C PRO A 39 -13.22 -16.57 -6.44
N GLU A 40 -12.01 -17.06 -6.16
CA GLU A 40 -11.24 -17.94 -7.04
C GLU A 40 -11.85 -19.33 -7.25
N GLU A 41 -12.67 -19.81 -6.32
CA GLU A 41 -13.21 -21.19 -6.33
C GLU A 41 -14.64 -21.27 -6.91
N GLN A 42 -15.21 -20.13 -7.31
CA GLN A 42 -16.53 -20.05 -7.98
C GLN A 42 -16.42 -19.80 -9.50
N ALA A 43 -15.23 -19.93 -10.09
CA ALA A 43 -15.01 -19.82 -11.53
C ALA A 43 -15.56 -21.04 -12.29
N SER A 44 -16.87 -21.10 -12.44
CA SER A 44 -17.58 -22.04 -13.30
C SER A 44 -17.43 -21.66 -14.78
N ALA A 45 -16.66 -22.48 -15.52
CA ALA A 45 -16.89 -22.91 -16.92
C ALA A 45 -16.80 -21.90 -18.08
N PHE A 46 -16.03 -20.82 -17.96
CA PHE A 46 -15.45 -20.18 -19.16
C PHE A 46 -13.94 -20.32 -19.07
N ASP A 47 -13.38 -21.31 -19.77
CA ASP A 47 -11.93 -21.37 -19.97
C ASP A 47 -11.57 -20.31 -21.03
N PRO A 48 -10.97 -19.16 -20.62
CA PRO A 48 -10.64 -18.08 -21.55
C PRO A 48 -9.65 -18.56 -22.62
N LEU A 49 -8.88 -19.62 -22.33
CA LEU A 49 -7.84 -20.16 -23.19
C LEU A 49 -8.40 -20.88 -24.42
N THR A 50 -9.67 -21.30 -24.42
CA THR A 50 -10.32 -21.94 -25.59
C THR A 50 -10.19 -21.11 -26.86
N ARG A 51 -10.22 -19.78 -26.75
CA ARG A 51 -10.06 -18.85 -27.88
C ARG A 51 -8.63 -18.81 -28.43
N CYS A 52 -7.64 -19.29 -27.67
CA CYS A 52 -6.24 -19.31 -28.05
C CYS A 52 -5.76 -20.68 -28.59
N GLN A 53 -6.56 -21.75 -28.49
CA GLN A 53 -6.11 -23.13 -28.76
C GLN A 53 -5.77 -23.45 -30.23
N ASN A 54 -6.37 -22.75 -31.20
CA ASN A 54 -6.18 -23.01 -32.63
C ASN A 54 -5.24 -22.00 -33.32
N LEU A 55 -4.24 -21.51 -32.57
CA LEU A 55 -3.28 -20.51 -33.04
C LEU A 55 -1.88 -21.12 -33.19
N THR A 56 -1.01 -20.47 -33.96
CA THR A 56 0.42 -20.79 -33.95
C THR A 56 0.99 -20.50 -32.57
N TYR A 57 2.08 -21.18 -32.17
CA TYR A 57 2.68 -21.01 -30.85
C TYR A 57 2.92 -19.54 -30.46
N SER A 58 3.47 -18.70 -31.37
CA SER A 58 3.66 -17.27 -31.09
C SER A 58 2.34 -16.55 -30.84
N LYS A 59 1.33 -16.77 -31.71
CA LYS A 59 0.01 -16.14 -31.58
C LYS A 59 -0.75 -16.63 -30.36
N GLN A 60 -0.57 -17.88 -29.97
CA GLN A 60 -1.13 -18.44 -28.75
C GLN A 60 -0.56 -17.73 -27.51
N GLN A 61 0.76 -17.57 -27.43
CA GLN A 61 1.42 -16.86 -26.32
C GLN A 61 0.96 -15.41 -26.22
N GLU A 62 0.84 -14.70 -27.35
CA GLU A 62 0.30 -13.33 -27.39
C GLU A 62 -1.17 -13.27 -26.96
N CYS A 63 -2.00 -14.22 -27.42
CA CYS A 63 -3.40 -14.32 -27.04
C CYS A 63 -3.58 -14.51 -25.53
N ILE A 64 -2.82 -15.43 -24.93
CA ILE A 64 -2.86 -15.70 -23.49
C ILE A 64 -2.39 -14.48 -22.69
N GLU A 65 -1.30 -13.83 -23.10
CA GLU A 65 -0.82 -12.60 -22.45
C GLU A 65 -1.90 -11.50 -22.48
N GLN A 66 -2.56 -11.28 -23.62
CA GLN A 66 -3.61 -10.28 -23.73
C GLN A 66 -4.80 -10.57 -22.81
N LEU A 67 -5.25 -11.83 -22.76
CA LEU A 67 -6.34 -12.23 -21.86
C LEU A 67 -5.96 -12.04 -20.39
N ALA A 68 -4.73 -12.41 -20.02
CA ALA A 68 -4.23 -12.24 -18.66
C ALA A 68 -4.18 -10.77 -18.25
N VAL A 69 -3.70 -9.88 -19.13
CA VAL A 69 -3.62 -8.44 -18.87
C VAL A 69 -5.01 -7.82 -18.81
N GLN A 70 -5.84 -7.99 -19.83
CA GLN A 70 -7.17 -7.36 -19.89
C GLN A 70 -8.15 -7.87 -18.83
N GLY A 71 -8.02 -9.13 -18.44
CA GLY A 71 -8.88 -9.76 -17.44
C GLY A 71 -8.32 -9.69 -16.02
N HIS A 72 -7.13 -9.12 -15.82
CA HIS A 72 -6.43 -9.13 -14.53
C HIS A 72 -6.27 -10.53 -13.93
N TYR A 73 -5.98 -11.53 -14.78
CA TYR A 73 -5.85 -12.94 -14.39
C TYR A 73 -4.37 -13.37 -14.39
N PRO A 74 -3.60 -13.09 -13.33
CA PRO A 74 -2.16 -13.38 -13.30
C PRO A 74 -1.86 -14.88 -13.43
N LYS A 75 -2.76 -15.76 -13.00
CA LYS A 75 -2.61 -17.22 -13.14
C LYS A 75 -2.52 -17.67 -14.60
N LEU A 76 -3.13 -16.95 -15.55
CA LEU A 76 -3.01 -17.28 -16.97
C LEU A 76 -1.57 -17.05 -17.51
N CYS A 77 -0.77 -16.19 -16.86
CA CYS A 77 0.62 -16.00 -17.23
C CYS A 77 1.49 -17.24 -16.98
N GLU A 78 1.02 -18.20 -16.17
CA GLU A 78 1.73 -19.46 -15.89
C GLU A 78 1.80 -20.39 -17.11
N GLU A 79 0.85 -20.25 -18.04
CA GLU A 79 0.79 -21.01 -19.31
C GLU A 79 1.77 -20.49 -20.38
N LEU A 80 2.52 -19.43 -20.06
CA LEU A 80 3.46 -18.80 -20.96
C LEU A 80 4.89 -19.31 -20.72
N ASN A 81 5.71 -19.26 -21.77
CA ASN A 81 7.15 -19.50 -21.62
C ASN A 81 7.78 -18.49 -20.66
N ALA A 82 8.92 -18.84 -20.05
CA ALA A 82 9.54 -18.05 -18.98
C ALA A 82 9.75 -16.55 -19.30
N LYS A 83 10.17 -16.24 -20.54
CA LYS A 83 10.39 -14.84 -20.95
C LYS A 83 9.07 -14.07 -21.05
N THR A 84 8.07 -14.64 -21.72
CA THR A 84 6.75 -14.02 -21.88
C THR A 84 6.00 -13.96 -20.54
N ARG A 85 6.14 -14.96 -19.69
CA ARG A 85 5.52 -15.03 -18.36
C ARG A 85 5.86 -13.85 -17.47
N MET A 86 7.15 -13.49 -17.34
CA MET A 86 7.54 -12.34 -16.51
C MET A 86 6.98 -11.02 -17.05
N ARG A 87 6.96 -10.85 -18.38
CA ARG A 87 6.36 -9.68 -19.03
C ARG A 87 4.84 -9.63 -18.79
N CYS A 88 4.16 -10.75 -18.95
CA CYS A 88 2.73 -10.90 -18.68
C CYS A 88 2.40 -10.49 -17.25
N LEU A 89 3.05 -11.10 -16.25
CA LEU A 89 2.84 -10.77 -14.83
C LEU A 89 3.05 -9.27 -14.56
N ARG A 90 4.13 -8.69 -15.10
CA ARG A 90 4.41 -7.25 -14.96
C ARG A 90 3.30 -6.40 -15.56
N ASN A 91 2.86 -6.71 -16.77
CA ASN A 91 1.85 -5.91 -17.46
C ASN A 91 0.48 -6.06 -16.79
N THR A 92 0.12 -7.26 -16.35
CA THR A 92 -1.11 -7.52 -15.59
C THR A 92 -1.12 -6.75 -14.26
N ALA A 93 0.01 -6.74 -13.53
CA ALA A 93 0.14 -5.96 -12.30
C ALA A 93 -0.02 -4.45 -12.52
N ILE A 94 0.59 -3.92 -13.58
CA ILE A 94 0.53 -2.50 -13.94
C ILE A 94 -0.88 -2.11 -14.37
N ASP A 95 -1.53 -2.90 -15.21
CA ASP A 95 -2.89 -2.61 -15.70
C ASP A 95 -3.93 -2.69 -14.57
N ALA A 96 -3.79 -3.69 -13.69
CA ALA A 96 -4.65 -3.85 -12.51
C ALA A 96 -4.32 -2.87 -11.37
N LEU A 97 -3.18 -2.16 -11.44
CA LEU A 97 -2.57 -1.43 -10.33
C LEU A 97 -2.45 -2.29 -9.04
N ASN A 98 -2.24 -3.60 -9.20
CA ASN A 98 -2.16 -4.55 -8.10
C ASN A 98 -0.71 -5.05 -7.94
N PRO A 99 -0.01 -4.63 -6.86
CA PRO A 99 1.38 -5.01 -6.65
C PRO A 99 1.56 -6.51 -6.38
N ASP A 100 0.56 -7.21 -5.85
CA ASP A 100 0.66 -8.64 -5.52
C ASP A 100 1.01 -9.48 -6.75
N PHE A 101 0.57 -9.03 -7.94
CA PHE A 101 0.85 -9.70 -9.21
C PHE A 101 2.32 -9.60 -9.62
N CYS A 102 3.08 -8.64 -9.09
CA CYS A 102 4.52 -8.54 -9.32
C CYS A 102 5.29 -9.67 -8.59
N GLN A 103 4.76 -10.25 -7.50
CA GLN A 103 5.48 -11.21 -6.66
C GLN A 103 5.96 -12.45 -7.43
N GLY A 104 5.23 -12.88 -8.46
CA GLY A 104 5.58 -14.02 -9.30
C GLY A 104 6.78 -13.80 -10.23
N ILE A 105 7.31 -12.57 -10.33
CA ILE A 105 8.46 -12.24 -11.19
C ILE A 105 9.76 -12.64 -10.49
N GLN A 106 10.46 -13.64 -11.03
CA GLN A 106 11.69 -14.18 -10.44
C GLN A 106 12.89 -13.23 -10.59
N HIS A 107 13.00 -12.52 -11.72
CA HIS A 107 14.11 -11.61 -11.95
C HIS A 107 13.91 -10.31 -11.14
N VAL A 108 14.70 -10.17 -10.06
CA VAL A 108 14.57 -9.10 -9.06
C VAL A 108 14.51 -7.70 -9.67
N PRO A 109 15.39 -7.28 -10.60
CA PRO A 109 15.29 -5.95 -11.22
C PRO A 109 13.96 -5.73 -11.97
N THR A 110 13.41 -6.77 -12.61
CA THR A 110 12.13 -6.68 -13.32
C THR A 110 10.95 -6.60 -12.34
N ARG A 111 11.03 -7.36 -11.24
CA ARG A 111 10.03 -7.33 -10.16
C ARG A 111 9.99 -5.96 -9.48
N ASP A 112 11.15 -5.43 -9.13
CA ASP A 112 11.23 -4.14 -8.44
C ASP A 112 10.81 -2.99 -9.36
N SER A 113 11.11 -3.08 -10.66
CA SER A 113 10.54 -2.17 -11.67
C SER A 113 9.02 -2.27 -11.73
N CYS A 114 8.44 -3.46 -11.62
CA CYS A 114 6.99 -3.67 -11.56
C CYS A 114 6.38 -2.94 -10.36
N TYR A 115 6.89 -3.19 -9.14
CA TYR A 115 6.42 -2.51 -7.93
C TYR A 115 6.52 -0.99 -8.03
N LYS A 116 7.65 -0.47 -8.51
CA LYS A 116 7.84 0.98 -8.70
C LYS A 116 6.82 1.55 -9.70
N THR A 117 6.58 0.89 -10.84
CA THR A 117 5.59 1.37 -11.81
C THR A 117 4.17 1.36 -11.22
N VAL A 118 3.80 0.30 -10.49
CA VAL A 118 2.50 0.24 -9.80
C VAL A 118 2.37 1.37 -8.78
N ALA A 119 3.40 1.63 -7.96
CA ALA A 119 3.41 2.77 -7.03
C ALA A 119 3.15 4.10 -7.76
N LEU A 120 3.91 4.38 -8.82
CA LEU A 120 3.86 5.65 -9.54
C LEU A 120 2.53 5.91 -10.24
N LEU A 121 1.89 4.86 -10.78
CA LEU A 121 0.60 4.97 -11.46
C LEU A 121 -0.56 5.01 -10.46
N SER A 122 -0.49 4.22 -9.39
CA SER A 122 -1.51 4.23 -8.33
C SER A 122 -1.38 5.41 -7.37
N LYS A 123 -0.28 6.17 -7.45
CA LYS A 123 0.06 7.29 -6.56
C LYS A 123 0.10 6.88 -5.08
N LYS A 124 0.52 5.64 -4.83
CA LYS A 124 0.63 4.99 -3.52
C LYS A 124 2.07 4.58 -3.29
N PHE A 125 2.62 4.82 -2.11
CA PHE A 125 4.02 4.50 -1.80
C PHE A 125 4.20 3.07 -1.28
N GLU A 126 3.12 2.42 -0.86
CA GLU A 126 3.11 1.08 -0.28
C GLU A 126 3.80 0.03 -1.17
N PRO A 127 3.63 0.02 -2.51
CA PRO A 127 4.36 -0.92 -3.35
C PRO A 127 5.89 -0.73 -3.33
N CYS A 128 6.40 0.49 -3.07
CA CYS A 128 7.84 0.71 -2.92
C CYS A 128 8.42 -0.14 -1.76
N ALA A 129 7.63 -0.42 -0.72
CA ALA A 129 8.06 -1.21 0.42
C ALA A 129 8.40 -2.67 0.05
N LEU A 130 7.83 -3.18 -1.04
CA LEU A 130 8.00 -4.55 -1.53
C LEU A 130 9.27 -4.75 -2.39
N MET A 131 9.96 -3.65 -2.73
CA MET A 131 11.21 -3.70 -3.50
C MET A 131 12.37 -4.27 -2.66
N SER A 132 13.33 -4.89 -3.35
CA SER A 132 14.56 -5.44 -2.78
C SER A 132 15.37 -4.37 -2.04
N THR A 133 16.18 -4.82 -1.10
CA THR A 133 17.19 -4.04 -0.37
C THR A 133 18.48 -4.85 -0.24
N ALA A 134 18.72 -5.80 -1.15
CA ALA A 134 19.83 -6.75 -1.07
C ALA A 134 21.19 -6.12 -1.44
N SER A 135 21.16 -4.98 -2.13
CA SER A 135 22.35 -4.20 -2.49
C SER A 135 22.11 -2.70 -2.25
N PRO A 136 23.18 -1.87 -2.16
CA PRO A 136 23.05 -0.42 -2.12
C PRO A 136 22.31 0.16 -3.35
N GLN A 137 22.41 -0.49 -4.51
CA GLN A 137 21.66 -0.10 -5.71
C GLN A 137 20.16 -0.40 -5.56
N ASP A 138 19.80 -1.48 -4.87
CA ASP A 138 18.40 -1.83 -4.60
C ASP A 138 17.79 -0.82 -3.63
N GLN A 139 18.49 -0.50 -2.54
CA GLN A 139 18.04 0.50 -1.58
C GLN A 139 17.98 1.90 -2.21
N TYR A 140 18.93 2.25 -3.08
CA TYR A 140 18.82 3.45 -3.93
C TYR A 140 17.51 3.46 -4.72
N SER A 141 17.19 2.36 -5.41
CA SER A 141 16.00 2.27 -6.25
C SER A 141 14.71 2.37 -5.44
N LYS A 142 14.71 1.81 -4.22
CA LYS A 142 13.61 1.88 -3.26
C LYS A 142 13.41 3.30 -2.73
N ASN A 143 14.47 3.98 -2.32
CA ASN A 143 14.43 5.40 -1.91
C ASN A 143 13.98 6.32 -3.05
N ASP A 144 14.41 6.05 -4.29
CA ASP A 144 13.94 6.78 -5.46
C ASP A 144 12.43 6.64 -5.65
N CYS A 145 11.89 5.43 -5.46
CA CYS A 145 10.44 5.17 -5.52
C CYS A 145 9.68 6.07 -4.55
N TYR A 146 10.07 6.08 -3.26
CA TYR A 146 9.45 6.93 -2.25
C TYR A 146 9.53 8.42 -2.58
N ARG A 147 10.73 8.89 -2.99
CA ARG A 147 10.93 10.30 -3.36
C ARG A 147 10.07 10.71 -4.55
N SER A 148 9.98 9.86 -5.59
CA SER A 148 9.13 10.14 -6.75
C SER A 148 7.67 10.25 -6.37
N ILE A 149 7.16 9.38 -5.49
CA ILE A 149 5.77 9.48 -5.00
C ILE A 149 5.57 10.77 -4.22
N ALA A 150 6.46 11.08 -3.26
CA ALA A 150 6.37 12.32 -2.48
C ALA A 150 6.34 13.56 -3.38
N LYS A 151 7.20 13.60 -4.39
CA LYS A 151 7.26 14.70 -5.36
C LYS A 151 6.01 14.78 -6.22
N ASP A 152 5.52 13.67 -6.75
CA ASP A 152 4.38 13.65 -7.69
C ASP A 152 3.03 13.94 -7.01
N THR A 153 2.93 13.66 -5.71
CA THR A 153 1.66 13.71 -4.96
C THR A 153 1.65 14.72 -3.83
N ALA A 154 2.79 15.38 -3.58
CA ALA A 154 3.04 16.17 -2.38
C ALA A 154 2.79 15.41 -1.06
N ASN A 155 2.83 14.07 -1.08
CA ASN A 155 2.60 13.23 0.08
C ASN A 155 3.87 13.17 0.95
N GLU A 156 3.89 13.93 2.04
CA GLU A 156 5.06 13.99 2.93
C GLU A 156 5.35 12.67 3.64
N ALA A 157 4.34 11.79 3.79
CA ALA A 157 4.51 10.53 4.49
C ALA A 157 5.49 9.59 3.75
N ALA A 158 5.54 9.68 2.41
CA ALA A 158 6.48 8.89 1.62
C ALA A 158 7.95 9.25 1.95
N CYS A 159 8.25 10.52 2.27
CA CYS A 159 9.61 10.92 2.65
C CYS A 159 10.08 10.22 3.94
N ALA A 160 9.17 9.88 4.86
CA ALA A 160 9.54 9.23 6.12
C ALA A 160 10.16 7.83 5.94
N TYR A 161 9.91 7.18 4.80
CA TYR A 161 10.42 5.83 4.49
C TYR A 161 11.77 5.84 3.77
N ILE A 162 12.30 7.02 3.41
CA ILE A 162 13.63 7.14 2.82
C ILE A 162 14.66 6.91 3.93
N THR A 163 15.48 5.89 3.75
CA THR A 163 16.64 5.64 4.61
C THR A 163 17.86 6.37 4.08
N GLU A 164 18.61 7.00 4.97
CA GLU A 164 19.84 7.65 4.58
C GLU A 164 20.95 6.61 4.44
N GLU A 165 21.41 6.40 3.22
CA GLU A 165 22.58 5.57 2.94
C GLU A 165 23.79 6.46 2.69
N ALA A 166 24.74 6.38 3.60
CA ALA A 166 26.06 6.96 3.44
C ALA A 166 26.78 6.28 2.27
N ILE A 167 27.17 7.05 1.25
CA ILE A 167 28.11 6.62 0.21
C ILE A 167 29.51 6.54 0.81
N ASP A 168 29.85 7.52 1.64
CA ASP A 168 31.04 7.60 2.47
C ASP A 168 30.75 8.50 3.69
N LYS A 169 31.79 8.90 4.43
CA LYS A 169 31.63 9.73 5.63
C LYS A 169 31.02 11.11 5.35
N ASP A 170 31.16 11.62 4.13
CA ASP A 170 30.88 13.00 3.76
C ASP A 170 29.76 13.11 2.69
N HIS A 171 29.38 11.99 2.04
CA HIS A 171 28.37 11.96 0.99
C HIS A 171 27.27 10.94 1.30
N PHE A 172 26.01 11.36 1.24
CA PHE A 172 24.86 10.46 1.28
C PHE A 172 24.17 10.42 -0.08
N ARG A 173 23.71 9.23 -0.48
CA ARG A 173 23.09 9.02 -1.80
C ARG A 173 21.67 9.55 -1.87
N PHE A 174 21.01 9.60 -0.72
CA PHE A 174 19.65 10.08 -0.55
C PHE A 174 19.55 10.82 0.76
N HIS A 175 19.13 12.08 0.66
CA HIS A 175 18.80 12.88 1.82
C HIS A 175 17.29 12.91 1.97
N ARG A 176 16.82 12.40 3.11
CA ARG A 176 15.40 12.48 3.47
C ARG A 176 14.93 13.93 3.49
N ASP A 177 15.81 14.82 3.92
CA ASP A 177 15.60 16.26 3.95
C ASP A 177 15.36 16.86 2.57
N GLN A 178 16.04 16.36 1.53
CA GLN A 178 15.78 16.79 0.15
C GLN A 178 14.36 16.44 -0.30
N CYS A 179 13.83 15.28 0.12
CA CYS A 179 12.44 14.90 -0.15
C CYS A 179 11.48 15.87 0.54
N TYR A 180 11.69 16.15 1.83
CA TYR A 180 10.86 17.10 2.57
C TYR A 180 10.95 18.51 1.98
N TRP A 181 12.11 18.93 1.48
CA TRP A 181 12.27 20.21 0.79
C TRP A 181 11.41 20.30 -0.46
N GLN A 182 11.42 19.26 -1.30
CA GLN A 182 10.59 19.22 -2.51
C GLN A 182 9.09 19.28 -2.19
N VAL A 183 8.63 18.60 -1.13
CA VAL A 183 7.23 18.66 -0.71
C VAL A 183 6.90 20.03 -0.09
N PHE A 184 7.82 20.62 0.67
CA PHE A 184 7.67 21.97 1.20
C PHE A 184 7.56 23.01 0.09
N GLU A 185 8.38 22.94 -0.95
CA GLU A 185 8.32 23.87 -2.08
C GLU A 185 6.96 23.86 -2.80
N GLN A 186 6.32 22.68 -2.87
CA GLN A 186 5.01 22.52 -3.50
C GLN A 186 3.84 22.96 -2.60
N THR A 187 3.91 22.64 -1.31
CA THR A 187 2.78 22.80 -0.38
C THR A 187 2.85 24.09 0.43
N LYS A 188 4.04 24.67 0.57
CA LYS A 188 4.35 25.78 1.47
C LYS A 188 4.00 25.50 2.94
N ALA A 189 3.87 24.22 3.30
CA ALA A 189 3.45 23.82 4.63
C ALA A 189 4.62 23.91 5.63
N ALA A 190 4.69 25.00 6.39
CA ALA A 190 5.74 25.27 7.39
C ALA A 190 5.96 24.13 8.40
N LYS A 191 4.90 23.36 8.73
CA LYS A 191 4.99 22.18 9.61
C LYS A 191 6.03 21.14 9.15
N LEU A 192 6.35 21.12 7.86
CA LEU A 192 7.34 20.21 7.28
C LEU A 192 8.76 20.55 7.71
N CYS A 193 9.06 21.80 8.05
CA CYS A 193 10.39 22.21 8.50
C CYS A 193 10.83 21.48 9.79
N ASN A 194 9.88 20.98 10.59
CA ASN A 194 10.15 20.17 11.78
C ASN A 194 10.53 18.70 11.47
N LYS A 195 10.52 18.30 10.19
CA LYS A 195 10.84 16.93 9.75
C LYS A 195 12.27 16.75 9.26
N PHE A 196 12.97 17.86 9.03
CA PHE A 196 14.36 17.87 8.60
C PHE A 196 15.27 17.34 9.71
N LEU A 197 16.26 16.55 9.34
CA LEU A 197 17.30 16.04 10.23
C LEU A 197 18.45 17.05 10.39
N ASP A 198 18.85 17.67 9.28
CA ASP A 198 19.90 18.68 9.26
C ASP A 198 19.34 20.00 9.84
N PRO A 199 19.91 20.51 10.95
CA PRO A 199 19.43 21.73 11.59
C PRO A 199 19.59 22.97 10.70
N ASN A 200 20.59 23.01 9.81
CA ASN A 200 20.77 24.12 8.87
C ASN A 200 19.67 24.11 7.80
N GLN A 201 19.32 22.93 7.29
CA GLN A 201 18.20 22.82 6.34
C GLN A 201 16.87 23.12 7.01
N ALA A 202 16.67 22.68 8.26
CA ALA A 202 15.50 23.03 9.06
C ALA A 202 15.38 24.56 9.25
N ALA A 203 16.48 25.24 9.58
CA ALA A 203 16.51 26.70 9.71
C ALA A 203 16.19 27.40 8.39
N ALA A 204 16.81 26.95 7.28
CA ALA A 204 16.55 27.49 5.95
C ALA A 204 15.09 27.30 5.51
N CYS A 205 14.49 26.15 5.81
CA CYS A 205 13.07 25.88 5.55
C CYS A 205 12.18 26.85 6.33
N ASN A 206 12.43 27.03 7.63
CA ASN A 206 11.65 27.95 8.47
C ASN A 206 11.75 29.41 7.98
N GLU A 207 12.94 29.83 7.56
CA GLU A 207 13.14 31.16 6.99
C GLU A 207 12.35 31.35 5.69
N GLN A 208 12.39 30.36 4.79
CA GLN A 208 11.61 30.39 3.56
C GLN A 208 10.11 30.38 3.83
N ALA A 209 9.64 29.57 4.79
CA ALA A 209 8.23 29.54 5.17
C ALA A 209 7.73 30.90 5.68
N ARG A 210 8.57 31.63 6.43
CA ARG A 210 8.24 32.99 6.88
C ARG A 210 8.15 33.97 5.69
N ARG A 211 9.10 33.91 4.75
CA ARG A 211 9.06 34.74 3.53
C ARG A 211 7.82 34.47 2.68
N ASP A 212 7.45 33.20 2.53
CA ASP A 212 6.28 32.79 1.76
C ASP A 212 4.98 33.26 2.43
N ALA A 213 4.93 33.31 3.77
CA ALA A 213 3.79 33.85 4.52
C ALA A 213 3.67 35.37 4.42
N ASP A 214 4.79 36.10 4.43
CA ASP A 214 4.81 37.57 4.28
C ASP A 214 4.39 38.01 2.85
N ALA A 215 4.43 37.11 1.86
CA ALA A 215 4.13 37.38 0.46
C ALA A 215 2.71 37.00 0.00
N ALA A 216 1.90 36.36 0.88
CA ALA A 216 0.54 35.90 0.60
C ALA A 216 -0.52 36.90 1.08
#